data_AF-A0A922CJW8-F1
#
_entry.id   AF-A0A922CJW8-F1
#
_cell.length_a   1.000
_cell.length_b   1.000
_cell.length_c   1.000
_cell.angle_alpha   90.00
_cell.angle_beta   90.00
_cell.angle_gamma   90.00
#
_symmetry.space_group_name_H-M   'P 1'
#
loop_
_entity.id
_entity.type
_entity.pdbx_description
1 polymer ?
#
loop_
_entity_poly.entity_id
_entity_poly.type
_entity_poly.pdbx_seq_one_letter_code
_entity_poly.pdbx_strand_id
1 'polypeptide(L)'
;MSLCDEPATQNNKSCGMAYNCRQDQEHRAIWRCYCHLMDEINTVGRSLGKDGKFQLFICLSLREHWLHRMLVPMSMTRVTAEMYEEQSFLRKRGLLTFLRQILEPLDEFDIVLENSLTQGI
;
A
#
# COMPACT_ATOMS: atom_id res chain seq x y z
N MET A 1 14.84 65.86 7.17
CA MET A 1 14.62 65.01 5.98
C MET A 1 14.25 63.61 6.48
N SER A 2 12.95 63.38 6.74
CA SER A 2 11.99 62.63 5.89
C SER A 2 12.36 61.13 5.84
N LEU A 3 11.77 60.22 6.63
CA LEU A 3 10.39 59.68 6.65
C LEU A 3 9.96 59.01 5.33
N CYS A 4 9.44 57.78 5.50
CA CYS A 4 8.71 56.91 4.55
C CYS A 4 9.58 56.00 3.65
N ASP A 5 9.31 54.70 3.42
CA ASP A 5 8.10 53.87 3.61
C ASP A 5 8.50 52.38 3.56
N GLU A 6 7.80 51.52 4.32
CA GLU A 6 7.60 50.09 4.00
C GLU A 6 6.26 50.01 3.22
N PRO A 7 6.09 49.13 2.22
CA PRO A 7 5.26 47.94 2.52
C PRO A 7 5.49 46.67 1.66
N ALA A 8 5.15 45.53 2.30
CA ALA A 8 4.33 44.41 1.82
C ALA A 8 4.84 43.39 0.75
N THR A 9 5.02 42.16 1.25
CA THR A 9 4.32 40.91 0.84
C THR A 9 4.82 40.09 -0.37
N GLN A 10 4.71 38.76 -0.18
CA GLN A 10 4.72 37.66 -1.16
C GLN A 10 6.11 37.21 -1.64
N ASN A 11 6.43 35.93 -1.84
CA ASN A 11 5.68 34.68 -1.75
C ASN A 11 6.71 33.54 -1.82
N ASN A 12 6.32 32.36 -1.35
CA ASN A 12 6.82 31.07 -1.82
C ASN A 12 8.23 30.64 -1.37
N LYS A 13 8.34 30.20 -0.11
CA LYS A 13 9.32 29.18 0.26
C LYS A 13 8.84 27.82 -0.26
N SER A 14 8.90 27.61 -1.57
CA SER A 14 8.87 26.26 -2.15
C SER A 14 10.23 25.63 -1.87
N CYS A 15 10.35 25.00 -0.71
CA CYS A 15 11.53 24.21 -0.37
C CYS A 15 11.02 22.92 0.28
N GLY A 16 10.94 21.85 -0.53
CA GLY A 16 10.56 20.53 0.02
C GLY A 16 10.18 19.43 -0.96
N MET A 17 10.20 19.61 -2.29
CA MET A 17 9.73 18.59 -3.24
C MET A 17 10.81 18.12 -4.23
N ALA A 18 12.01 17.83 -3.72
CA ALA A 18 13.07 17.19 -4.50
C ALA A 18 13.40 15.77 -3.99
N TYR A 19 12.42 15.11 -3.38
CA TYR A 19 12.50 13.70 -3.03
C TYR A 19 11.36 13.00 -3.78
N ASN A 20 11.69 12.03 -4.65
CA ASN A 20 10.82 10.91 -5.06
C ASN A 20 10.16 10.80 -6.43
N CYS A 21 10.67 11.40 -7.50
CA CYS A 21 10.25 10.96 -8.85
C CYS A 21 10.47 9.44 -9.09
N ARG A 22 11.53 8.86 -8.52
CA ARG A 22 11.84 7.41 -8.61
C ARG A 22 10.98 6.54 -7.68
N GLN A 23 10.82 6.92 -6.40
CA GLN A 23 9.98 6.15 -5.47
C GLN A 23 8.49 6.22 -5.87
N ASP A 24 8.02 7.31 -6.45
CA ASP A 24 6.67 7.40 -7.01
C ASP A 24 6.48 6.44 -8.18
N GLN A 25 7.50 6.24 -9.01
CA GLN A 25 7.46 5.33 -10.16
C GLN A 25 7.43 3.86 -9.71
N GLU A 26 8.24 3.51 -8.71
CA GLU A 26 8.24 2.19 -8.07
C GLU A 26 6.91 1.91 -7.36
N HIS A 27 6.38 2.88 -6.59
CA HIS A 27 5.06 2.79 -5.97
C HIS A 27 3.95 2.56 -6.99
N ARG A 28 3.98 3.25 -8.14
CA ARG A 28 3.01 3.06 -9.22
C ARG A 28 3.14 1.71 -9.93
N ALA A 29 4.34 1.16 -10.05
CA ALA A 29 4.55 -0.16 -10.62
C ALA A 29 3.99 -1.24 -9.68
N ILE A 30 4.34 -1.16 -8.40
CA ILE A 30 3.85 -2.03 -7.34
C ILE A 30 2.32 -1.99 -7.27
N TRP A 31 1.72 -0.80 -7.32
CA TRP A 31 0.26 -0.65 -7.32
C TRP A 31 -0.41 -1.29 -8.54
N ARG A 32 0.20 -1.18 -9.73
CA ARG A 32 -0.32 -1.85 -10.94
C ARG A 32 -0.30 -3.36 -10.81
N CYS A 33 0.77 -3.93 -10.25
CA CYS A 33 0.84 -5.37 -9.96
C CYS A 33 -0.27 -5.80 -9.00
N TYR A 34 -0.55 -4.99 -7.96
CA TYR A 34 -1.65 -5.28 -7.04
C TYR A 34 -3.03 -5.21 -7.69
N CYS A 35 -3.28 -4.20 -8.53
CA CYS A 35 -4.54 -4.11 -9.27
C CYS A 35 -4.72 -5.34 -10.18
N HIS A 36 -3.68 -5.75 -10.89
CA HIS A 36 -3.72 -6.92 -11.75
C HIS A 36 -4.03 -8.20 -10.97
N LEU A 37 -3.34 -8.41 -9.84
CA LEU A 37 -3.60 -9.54 -8.94
C LEU A 37 -5.05 -9.55 -8.44
N MET A 38 -5.60 -8.38 -8.07
CA MET A 38 -6.99 -8.26 -7.64
C MET A 38 -7.98 -8.57 -8.76
N ASP A 39 -7.68 -8.19 -10.00
CA ASP A 39 -8.53 -8.51 -11.15
C ASP A 39 -8.56 -10.02 -11.43
N GLU A 40 -7.40 -10.69 -11.30
CA GLU A 40 -7.31 -12.16 -11.40
C GLU A 40 -8.11 -12.84 -10.29
N ILE A 41 -7.92 -12.43 -9.03
CA ILE A 41 -8.68 -12.94 -7.88
C ILE A 41 -10.18 -12.73 -8.08
N ASN A 42 -10.60 -11.57 -8.60
CA ASN A 42 -12.00 -11.29 -8.85
C ASN A 42 -12.57 -12.11 -10.01
N THR A 43 -11.74 -12.49 -10.97
CA THR A 43 -12.13 -13.29 -12.14
C THR A 43 -12.27 -14.77 -11.78
N VAL A 44 -11.29 -15.32 -11.06
CA VAL A 44 -11.26 -16.73 -10.65
C VAL A 44 -12.17 -16.98 -9.46
N GLY A 45 -12.16 -16.06 -8.50
CA GLY A 45 -12.99 -16.10 -7.30
C GLY A 45 -14.43 -15.63 -7.51
N ARG A 46 -15.01 -15.71 -8.71
CA ARG A 46 -16.41 -15.30 -8.95
C ARG A 46 -17.41 -16.07 -8.10
N SER A 47 -17.11 -17.33 -7.79
CA SER A 47 -17.88 -18.19 -6.88
C SER A 47 -17.49 -18.01 -5.41
N LEU A 48 -16.37 -17.32 -5.12
CA LEU A 48 -15.87 -17.10 -3.78
C LEU A 48 -16.55 -15.86 -3.15
N GLY A 49 -16.98 -16.02 -1.89
CA GLY A 49 -17.40 -14.89 -1.06
C GLY A 49 -16.23 -13.96 -0.73
N LYS A 50 -16.53 -12.82 -0.10
CA LYS A 50 -15.52 -11.81 0.30
C LYS A 50 -14.35 -12.40 1.09
N ASP A 51 -14.63 -13.34 1.99
CA ASP A 51 -13.63 -13.94 2.87
C ASP A 51 -12.73 -14.90 2.10
N GLY A 52 -13.28 -15.67 1.15
CA GLY A 52 -12.51 -16.54 0.26
C GLY A 52 -11.60 -15.74 -0.67
N LYS A 53 -12.10 -14.61 -1.21
CA LYS A 53 -11.28 -13.68 -2.00
C LYS A 53 -10.15 -13.08 -1.18
N PHE A 54 -10.42 -12.70 0.07
CA PHE A 54 -9.41 -12.17 0.98
C PHE A 54 -8.36 -13.24 1.33
N GLN A 55 -8.76 -14.47 1.63
CA GLN A 55 -7.83 -15.57 1.89
C GLN A 55 -6.92 -15.83 0.69
N LEU A 56 -7.50 -15.88 -0.51
CA LEU A 56 -6.75 -16.07 -1.75
C LEU A 56 -5.74 -14.93 -1.99
N PHE A 57 -6.17 -13.69 -1.74
CA PHE A 57 -5.29 -12.53 -1.79
C PHE A 57 -4.08 -12.64 -0.85
N ILE A 58 -4.29 -13.09 0.40
CA ILE A 58 -3.19 -13.30 1.35
C ILE A 58 -2.24 -14.40 0.85
N CYS A 59 -2.78 -15.54 0.41
CA CYS A 59 -1.98 -16.64 -0.11
C CYS A 59 -1.11 -16.23 -1.30
N LEU A 60 -1.68 -15.54 -2.28
CA LEU A 60 -0.94 -15.09 -3.46
C LEU A 60 0.07 -14.00 -3.11
N SER A 61 -0.31 -13.03 -2.26
CA SER A 61 0.62 -11.99 -1.81
C SER A 61 1.81 -12.55 -1.04
N LEU A 62 1.63 -13.67 -0.34
CA LEU A 62 2.70 -14.42 0.31
C LEU A 62 3.59 -15.14 -0.70
N ARG A 63 2.99 -15.87 -1.66
CA ARG A 63 3.73 -16.55 -2.75
C ARG A 63 4.60 -15.59 -3.56
N GLU A 64 4.08 -14.39 -3.83
CA GLU A 64 4.78 -13.36 -4.61
C GLU A 64 5.71 -12.48 -3.76
N HIS A 65 5.88 -12.75 -2.46
CA HIS A 65 6.79 -11.97 -1.59
C HIS A 65 6.40 -10.47 -1.47
N TRP A 66 5.09 -10.18 -1.57
CA TRP A 66 4.56 -8.81 -1.64
C TRP A 66 3.75 -8.40 -0.42
N LEU A 67 3.35 -9.35 0.43
CA LEU A 67 2.40 -9.08 1.52
C LEU A 67 2.88 -7.95 2.45
N HIS A 68 4.12 -8.02 2.91
CA HIS A 68 4.68 -7.03 3.84
C HIS A 68 4.87 -5.65 3.16
N ARG A 69 5.21 -5.62 1.86
CA ARG A 69 5.42 -4.37 1.09
C ARG A 69 4.12 -3.62 0.82
N MET A 70 3.03 -4.35 0.66
CA MET A 70 1.72 -3.81 0.28
C MET A 70 1.06 -2.97 1.37
N LEU A 71 1.35 -3.27 2.64
CA LEU A 71 0.66 -2.66 3.77
C LEU A 71 0.89 -1.14 3.83
N VAL A 72 2.07 -0.66 3.43
CA VAL A 72 2.38 0.77 3.43
C VAL A 72 1.57 1.52 2.36
N PRO A 73 1.60 1.15 1.06
CA PRO A 73 0.70 1.72 0.08
C PRO A 73 -0.78 1.67 0.47
N MET A 74 -1.26 0.54 1.01
CA MET A 74 -2.65 0.41 1.47
C MET A 74 -2.99 1.44 2.55
N SER A 75 -2.10 1.61 3.54
CA SER A 75 -2.30 2.57 4.64
C SER A 75 -2.47 4.03 4.19
N MET A 76 -1.92 4.38 3.02
CA MET A 76 -1.96 5.72 2.47
C MET A 76 -3.22 6.02 1.65
N THR A 77 -4.06 5.01 1.40
CA THR A 77 -5.29 5.19 0.62
C THR A 77 -6.38 5.90 1.43
N ARG A 78 -7.20 6.69 0.74
CA ARG A 78 -8.38 7.33 1.34
C ARG A 78 -9.36 6.29 1.90
N VAL A 79 -9.54 5.17 1.21
CA VAL A 79 -10.44 4.07 1.64
C VAL A 79 -10.01 3.53 3.01
N THR A 80 -8.71 3.42 3.30
CA THR A 80 -8.26 2.99 4.62
C THR A 80 -8.64 3.98 5.73
N ALA A 81 -8.63 5.28 5.46
CA ALA A 81 -9.09 6.27 6.42
C ALA A 81 -10.60 6.21 6.67
N GLU A 82 -11.38 5.82 5.65
CA GLU A 82 -12.85 5.71 5.73
C GLU A 82 -13.31 4.39 6.36
N MET A 83 -12.58 3.29 6.13
CA MET A 83 -12.98 1.94 6.52
C MET A 83 -12.37 1.44 7.84
N TYR A 84 -11.32 2.10 8.34
CA TYR A 84 -10.62 1.69 9.57
C TYR A 84 -10.63 2.79 10.63
N GLU A 85 -10.72 2.36 11.90
CA GLU A 85 -10.61 3.25 13.05
C GLU A 85 -9.20 3.84 13.21
N GLU A 86 -9.09 5.03 13.80
CA GLU A 86 -7.82 5.74 14.02
C GLU A 86 -6.78 4.92 14.78
N GLN A 87 -7.23 4.02 15.65
CA GLN A 87 -6.39 3.17 16.49
C GLN A 87 -5.99 1.85 15.81
N SER A 88 -6.46 1.60 14.58
CA SER A 88 -6.18 0.37 13.83
C SER A 88 -4.72 0.23 13.41
N PHE A 89 -4.33 -1.02 13.12
CA PHE A 89 -2.98 -1.35 12.64
C PHE A 89 -2.59 -0.61 11.37
N LEU A 90 -3.52 -0.47 10.42
CA LEU A 90 -3.23 0.21 9.15
C LEU A 90 -3.12 1.74 9.30
N ARG A 91 -3.75 2.36 10.30
CA ARG A 91 -3.72 3.81 10.48
C ARG A 91 -2.61 4.29 11.42
N LYS A 92 -2.21 3.47 12.40
CA LYS A 92 -1.11 3.79 13.31
C LYS A 92 0.23 3.34 12.76
N ARG A 93 1.10 4.30 12.42
CA ARG A 93 2.45 4.02 11.90
C ARG A 93 3.27 3.02 12.74
N GLY A 94 3.20 3.12 14.08
CA GLY A 94 3.89 2.18 14.97
C GLY A 94 3.37 0.74 14.85
N LEU A 95 2.04 0.58 14.85
CA LEU A 95 1.40 -0.74 14.70
C LEU A 95 1.61 -1.31 13.30
N LEU A 96 1.54 -0.46 12.26
CA LEU A 96 1.82 -0.84 10.88
C LEU A 96 3.26 -1.35 10.73
N THR A 97 4.22 -0.64 11.32
CA THR A 97 5.64 -1.03 11.30
C THR A 97 5.84 -2.38 12.00
N PHE A 98 5.22 -2.56 13.17
CA PHE A 98 5.24 -3.82 13.90
C PHE A 98 4.63 -4.98 13.10
N LEU A 99 3.45 -4.77 12.49
CA LEU A 99 2.82 -5.77 11.63
C LEU A 99 3.71 -6.12 10.43
N ARG A 100 4.34 -5.13 9.81
CA ARG A 100 5.26 -5.36 8.70
C ARG A 100 6.46 -6.21 9.13
N GLN A 101 7.04 -5.93 10.31
CA GLN A 101 8.16 -6.70 10.86
C GLN A 101 7.80 -8.14 11.20
N ILE A 102 6.54 -8.43 11.56
CA ILE A 102 6.08 -9.81 11.76
C ILE A 102 5.97 -10.56 10.44
N LEU A 103 5.58 -9.87 9.36
CA LEU A 103 5.37 -10.47 8.04
C LEU A 103 6.64 -10.51 7.18
N GLU A 104 7.64 -9.67 7.48
CA GLU A 104 8.91 -9.59 6.75
C GLU A 104 9.68 -10.93 6.75
N PRO A 105 9.78 -11.71 7.85
CA PRO A 105 10.37 -13.04 7.81
C PRO A 105 9.68 -14.02 6.86
N LEU A 106 8.40 -13.82 6.54
CA LEU A 106 7.69 -14.70 5.59
C LEU A 106 8.21 -14.55 4.15
N ASP A 107 8.90 -13.44 3.85
CA ASP A 107 9.53 -13.15 2.55
C ASP A 107 10.69 -14.11 2.23
N GLU A 108 11.23 -14.81 3.23
CA GLU A 108 12.33 -15.77 3.03
C GLU A 108 11.83 -17.15 2.61
N PHE A 109 10.51 -17.40 2.64
CA PHE A 109 9.92 -18.70 2.38
C PHE A 109 9.23 -18.76 1.02
N ASP A 110 9.67 -19.67 0.16
CA ASP A 110 8.97 -19.97 -1.08
C ASP A 110 7.70 -20.79 -0.80
N ILE A 111 6.59 -20.10 -0.61
CA ILE A 111 5.29 -20.70 -0.31
C ILE A 111 4.68 -21.26 -1.60
N VAL A 112 4.68 -22.59 -1.72
CA VAL A 112 3.99 -23.29 -2.82
C VAL A 112 2.52 -23.48 -2.47
N LEU A 113 1.64 -22.90 -3.29
CA LEU A 113 0.19 -23.08 -3.16
C LEU A 113 -0.28 -24.27 -3.99
N GLU A 114 -1.23 -25.05 -3.46
CA GLU A 114 -1.82 -26.18 -4.19
C GLU A 114 -2.62 -25.70 -5.42
N ASN A 115 -2.63 -26.54 -6.46
CA ASN A 115 -3.34 -26.25 -7.71
C ASN A 115 -4.86 -26.03 -7.54
N SER A 116 -5.44 -26.57 -6.48
CA SER A 116 -6.83 -26.33 -6.08
C SER A 116 -7.10 -24.86 -5.73
N LEU A 117 -6.09 -24.12 -5.29
CA LEU A 117 -6.14 -22.71 -4.93
C LEU A 117 -5.67 -21.78 -6.06
N THR A 118 -4.82 -22.28 -6.96
CA THR A 118 -4.25 -21.49 -8.06
C THR A 118 -4.91 -21.76 -9.42
N GLN A 119 -5.84 -22.72 -9.51
CA GLN A 119 -6.51 -23.03 -10.78
C GLN A 119 -7.23 -21.80 -11.36
N GLY A 120 -6.70 -21.29 -12.47
CA GLY A 120 -7.26 -20.16 -13.21
C GLY A 120 -6.59 -18.81 -12.97
N ILE A 121 -5.61 -18.73 -12.05
CA ILE A 121 -4.78 -17.55 -11.77
C ILE A 121 -3.45 -17.71 -12.48
#